data_AF-A0A4S8R4N5-F1
#
_entry.id   AF-A0A4S8R4N5-F1
#
_cell.length_a   1.000
_cell.length_b   1.000
_cell.length_c   1.000
_cell.angle_alpha   90.00
_cell.angle_beta   90.00
_cell.angle_gamma   90.00
#
_symmetry.space_group_name_H-M   'P 1'
#
loop_
_entity.id
_entity.type
_entity.pdbx_description
1 polymer ?
#
loop_
_entity_poly.entity_id
_entity_poly.type
_entity_poly.pdbx_seq_one_letter_code
_entity_poly.pdbx_strand_id
1 'polypeptide(L)'
;MLAEQEHDLVSCNGDSSEDLGFNFSEFNWDATPNSDESWPQSDDSWERQPTVSFADEYEARMAALDAEAENALNTAEKKSPDAPAPVVLIDTLDKMDKFLPVLSRLKDGVELAFDCEGTPEEDENGEPIPGGGFGRTGDISFLSMTVISIDITYVFDVWHLKRIVFDRQNDDGLSLKTILESHDRIQLWWDVRSDWDTLFHKFGIQIGKVRDVQLMELLSRSGRKSNIFGLHKVMKFEGQYTMSSCKLNTWLKEKASGGAYFERNGWRPLTTRPLTRTARNYIAGDTECIYGLHKRLQNRLEGWLEMTQGKTVKGLMDAIGKPSTLLATTDDLMEFIDEQSMIRAHYAISPGFDSRSREGKADAPAAFLRLTDLWEENQDRMSKRQEEYQNLSQI
;
A
#
# COMPACT_ATOMS: atom_id res chain seq x y z
N MET A 1 -35.01 -40.76 -12.38
CA MET A 1 -33.59 -41.16 -12.31
C MET A 1 -32.85 -40.33 -13.33
N LEU A 2 -32.01 -39.42 -12.81
CA LEU A 2 -30.79 -38.84 -13.41
C LEU A 2 -30.95 -38.08 -14.74
N ALA A 3 -30.31 -36.94 -14.98
CA ALA A 3 -29.73 -35.84 -14.20
C ALA A 3 -29.21 -34.93 -15.33
N GLU A 4 -29.68 -33.68 -15.39
CA GLU A 4 -29.24 -32.70 -16.37
C GLU A 4 -27.84 -32.18 -15.99
N GLN A 5 -26.95 -32.18 -16.98
CA GLN A 5 -25.72 -31.41 -17.04
C GLN A 5 -26.05 -30.03 -17.61
N GLU A 6 -25.54 -28.96 -16.98
CA GLU A 6 -25.10 -27.70 -17.63
C GLU A 6 -24.40 -26.87 -16.53
N HIS A 7 -23.06 -26.77 -16.51
CA HIS A 7 -22.23 -25.73 -17.14
C HIS A 7 -22.58 -24.27 -16.72
N ASP A 8 -21.99 -23.81 -15.61
CA ASP A 8 -21.88 -22.38 -15.29
C ASP A 8 -20.49 -21.85 -15.68
N LEU A 9 -20.45 -21.20 -16.85
CA LEU A 9 -19.42 -20.25 -17.26
C LEU A 9 -20.01 -18.84 -17.11
N VAL A 10 -19.61 -18.08 -16.10
CA VAL A 10 -19.97 -16.66 -16.02
C VAL A 10 -18.88 -15.81 -16.66
N SER A 11 -19.20 -15.39 -17.89
CA SER A 11 -18.46 -14.47 -18.75
C SER A 11 -18.44 -13.05 -18.14
N CYS A 12 -17.25 -12.47 -18.01
CA CYS A 12 -17.06 -11.03 -17.93
C CYS A 12 -16.87 -10.48 -19.35
N ASN A 13 -17.86 -9.75 -19.87
CA ASN A 13 -17.69 -8.86 -21.01
C ASN A 13 -18.76 -7.77 -20.98
N GLY A 14 -18.33 -6.54 -21.22
CA GLY A 14 -19.18 -5.35 -21.28
C GLY A 14 -18.32 -4.13 -21.56
N ASP A 15 -17.85 -4.05 -22.80
CA ASP A 15 -17.19 -2.89 -23.40
C ASP A 15 -18.28 -1.95 -23.95
N SER A 16 -18.28 -0.69 -23.56
CA SER A 16 -18.82 0.40 -24.39
C SER A 16 -18.39 1.75 -23.82
N SER A 17 -17.61 2.47 -24.62
CA SER A 17 -17.47 3.92 -24.58
C SER A 17 -18.84 4.60 -24.64
N GLU A 18 -19.05 5.65 -23.86
CA GLU A 18 -19.48 6.98 -24.33
C GLU A 18 -19.67 7.93 -23.15
N ASP A 19 -19.36 9.19 -23.42
CA ASP A 19 -19.54 10.39 -22.58
C ASP A 19 -20.79 10.37 -21.71
N LEU A 20 -20.67 10.76 -20.44
CA LEU A 20 -21.62 11.67 -19.79
C LEU A 20 -20.99 12.28 -18.54
N GLY A 21 -20.76 13.60 -18.56
CA GLY A 21 -20.79 14.38 -17.33
C GLY A 21 -22.22 14.44 -16.79
N PHE A 22 -22.41 14.37 -15.47
CA PHE A 22 -23.32 15.25 -14.72
C PHE A 22 -23.27 14.96 -13.21
N ASN A 23 -23.80 15.96 -12.50
CA ASN A 23 -23.71 16.30 -11.09
C ASN A 23 -24.15 15.25 -10.05
N PHE A 24 -23.52 15.44 -8.89
CA PHE A 24 -23.94 15.06 -7.54
C PHE A 24 -25.41 15.41 -7.24
N SER A 25 -26.16 14.46 -6.66
CA SER A 25 -27.26 14.77 -5.74
C SER A 25 -27.41 13.69 -4.67
N GLU A 26 -27.59 14.16 -3.44
CA GLU A 26 -27.81 13.45 -2.19
C GLU A 26 -28.89 12.35 -2.30
N PHE A 27 -28.64 11.21 -1.65
CA PHE A 27 -29.69 10.22 -1.37
C PHE A 27 -29.86 10.04 0.13
N ASN A 28 -31.03 10.47 0.58
CA ASN A 28 -31.58 10.39 1.92
C ASN A 28 -32.16 8.98 2.15
N TRP A 29 -31.77 8.31 3.23
CA TRP A 29 -32.30 6.99 3.61
C TRP A 29 -33.14 7.09 4.88
N ASP A 30 -34.41 7.46 4.73
CA ASP A 30 -35.44 7.23 5.73
C ASP A 30 -36.48 6.25 5.17
N ALA A 31 -36.37 4.98 5.56
CA ALA A 31 -37.45 4.01 5.46
C ALA A 31 -37.20 2.83 6.42
N THR A 32 -37.76 2.92 7.62
CA THR A 32 -37.97 1.80 8.54
C THR A 32 -39.05 0.85 8.03
N PRO A 33 -38.86 -0.48 8.02
CA PRO A 33 -39.97 -1.42 7.83
C PRO A 33 -40.52 -1.92 9.17
N ASN A 34 -41.85 -1.96 9.25
CA ASN A 34 -42.67 -2.40 10.36
C ASN A 34 -42.45 -3.87 10.76
N SER A 35 -42.61 -4.10 12.07
CA SER A 35 -42.83 -5.37 12.75
C SER A 35 -44.19 -5.98 12.41
N ASP A 36 -44.22 -7.24 11.97
CA ASP A 36 -45.18 -8.28 12.39
C ASP A 36 -45.16 -9.45 11.41
N GLU A 37 -44.31 -10.46 11.65
CA GLU A 37 -44.57 -11.82 11.18
C GLU A 37 -44.10 -12.84 12.24
N SER A 38 -45.09 -13.54 12.82
CA SER A 38 -44.91 -14.59 13.81
C SER A 38 -44.45 -15.89 13.13
N TRP A 39 -43.33 -16.45 13.57
CA TRP A 39 -42.84 -17.77 13.12
C TRP A 39 -43.47 -18.90 13.95
N PRO A 40 -43.78 -20.07 13.35
CA PRO A 40 -44.37 -21.19 14.07
C PRO A 40 -43.33 -21.93 14.94
N GLN A 41 -43.74 -22.36 16.12
CA GLN A 41 -42.93 -23.17 17.03
C GLN A 41 -42.76 -24.58 16.47
N SER A 42 -41.52 -24.96 16.14
CA SER A 42 -41.14 -26.36 15.90
C SER A 42 -40.41 -26.90 17.14
N ASP A 43 -40.99 -27.97 17.69
CA ASP A 43 -40.45 -28.81 18.74
C ASP A 43 -39.46 -29.78 18.09
N ASP A 44 -38.15 -29.60 18.30
CA ASP A 44 -37.14 -30.57 17.87
C ASP A 44 -35.99 -30.65 18.88
N SER A 45 -35.93 -31.80 19.54
CA SER A 45 -34.87 -32.29 20.39
C SER A 45 -33.59 -32.50 19.57
N TRP A 46 -32.69 -31.51 19.56
CA TRP A 46 -31.32 -31.68 19.06
C TRP A 46 -30.36 -31.94 20.21
N GLU A 47 -29.74 -33.12 20.21
CA GLU A 47 -28.55 -33.42 21.00
C GLU A 47 -27.52 -32.30 20.83
N ARG A 48 -27.06 -31.70 21.95
CA ARG A 48 -26.04 -30.65 21.91
C ARG A 48 -24.74 -31.24 21.36
N GLN A 49 -24.51 -31.05 20.07
CA GLN A 49 -23.16 -31.08 19.53
C GLN A 49 -22.32 -30.03 20.26
N PRO A 50 -21.01 -30.29 20.50
CA PRO A 50 -20.16 -29.31 21.15
C PRO A 50 -20.21 -28.00 20.37
N THR A 51 -20.71 -26.94 21.01
CA THR A 51 -20.76 -25.61 20.45
C THR A 51 -19.33 -25.10 20.34
N VAL A 52 -18.67 -25.38 19.21
CA VAL A 52 -17.50 -24.63 18.78
C VAL A 52 -17.97 -23.19 18.59
N SER A 53 -17.33 -22.22 19.24
CA SER A 53 -17.77 -20.84 19.10
C SER A 53 -17.49 -20.34 17.69
N PHE A 54 -18.29 -19.41 17.18
CA PHE A 54 -18.04 -18.78 15.88
C PHE A 54 -16.63 -18.16 15.79
N ALA A 55 -16.06 -17.73 16.93
CA ALA A 55 -14.70 -17.24 17.02
C ALA A 55 -13.67 -18.35 16.76
N ASP A 56 -13.85 -19.54 17.36
CA ASP A 56 -12.94 -20.68 17.17
C ASP A 56 -12.96 -21.16 15.71
N GLU A 57 -14.14 -21.21 15.07
CA GLU A 57 -14.25 -21.56 13.64
C GLU A 57 -13.57 -20.52 12.74
N TYR A 58 -13.73 -19.23 13.07
CA TYR A 58 -13.10 -18.15 12.34
C TYR A 58 -11.58 -18.18 12.47
N GLU A 59 -11.06 -18.36 13.69
CA GLU A 59 -9.63 -18.48 13.96
C GLU A 59 -9.03 -19.71 13.25
N ALA A 60 -9.69 -20.86 13.31
CA ALA A 60 -9.28 -22.06 12.58
C ALA A 60 -9.23 -21.83 11.06
N ARG A 61 -10.22 -21.10 10.51
CA ARG A 61 -10.24 -20.74 9.09
C ARG A 61 -9.10 -19.79 8.71
N MET A 62 -8.81 -18.78 9.54
CA MET A 62 -7.72 -17.84 9.27
C MET A 62 -6.36 -18.52 9.41
N ALA A 63 -6.19 -19.41 10.40
CA ALA A 63 -4.99 -20.22 10.56
C ALA A 63 -4.78 -21.19 9.38
N ALA A 64 -5.86 -21.75 8.82
CA ALA A 64 -5.79 -22.57 7.62
C ALA A 64 -5.32 -21.76 6.40
N LEU A 65 -5.79 -20.51 6.24
CA LEU A 65 -5.31 -19.60 5.18
C LEU A 65 -3.82 -19.25 5.37
N ASP A 66 -3.38 -19.01 6.60
CA ASP A 66 -1.96 -18.78 6.92
C ASP A 66 -1.11 -20.00 6.53
N ALA A 67 -1.56 -21.20 6.91
CA ALA A 67 -0.88 -22.45 6.60
C ALA A 67 -0.86 -22.75 5.09
N GLU A 68 -1.93 -22.42 4.36
CA GLU A 68 -1.99 -22.53 2.91
C GLU A 68 -0.99 -21.57 2.24
N ALA A 69 -0.89 -20.33 2.73
CA ALA A 69 0.13 -19.37 2.29
C ALA A 69 1.56 -19.86 2.59
N GLU A 70 1.82 -20.40 3.79
CA GLU A 70 3.10 -21.01 4.18
C GLU A 70 3.44 -22.26 3.34
N ASN A 71 2.45 -23.06 2.93
CA ASN A 71 2.69 -24.25 2.12
C ASN A 71 2.95 -23.91 0.65
N ALA A 72 2.20 -22.97 0.08
CA ALA A 72 2.41 -22.52 -1.31
C ALA A 72 3.84 -21.97 -1.54
N LEU A 73 4.44 -21.39 -0.50
CA LEU A 73 5.84 -20.98 -0.43
C LEU A 73 6.83 -22.12 -0.68
N ASN A 74 6.51 -23.33 -0.20
CA ASN A 74 7.41 -24.48 -0.25
C ASN A 74 7.22 -25.34 -1.52
N THR A 75 6.10 -25.19 -2.23
CA THR A 75 5.73 -26.07 -3.35
C THR A 75 5.92 -25.47 -4.74
N ALA A 76 6.33 -24.20 -4.87
CA ALA A 76 6.57 -23.51 -6.16
C ALA A 76 5.39 -23.62 -7.17
N GLU A 77 4.16 -23.77 -6.67
CA GLU A 77 2.98 -23.87 -7.51
C GLU A 77 2.68 -22.52 -8.20
N LYS A 78 2.45 -22.55 -9.51
CA LYS A 78 2.10 -21.35 -10.28
C LYS A 78 0.67 -20.91 -9.92
N LYS A 79 0.54 -19.78 -9.22
CA LYS A 79 -0.75 -19.16 -8.92
C LYS A 79 -1.40 -18.55 -10.16
N SER A 80 -2.73 -18.49 -10.14
CA SER A 80 -3.49 -17.68 -11.09
C SER A 80 -3.05 -16.22 -10.97
N PRO A 81 -2.87 -15.48 -12.09
CA PRO A 81 -2.52 -14.06 -12.05
C PRO A 81 -3.57 -13.18 -11.35
N ASP A 82 -4.80 -13.68 -11.20
CA ASP A 82 -5.90 -12.97 -10.52
C ASP A 82 -6.05 -13.36 -9.05
N ALA A 83 -5.26 -14.30 -8.55
CA ALA A 83 -5.29 -14.64 -7.13
C ALA A 83 -4.72 -13.48 -6.30
N PRO A 84 -5.34 -13.15 -5.15
CA PRO A 84 -4.75 -12.19 -4.22
C PRO A 84 -3.41 -12.71 -3.71
N ALA A 85 -2.47 -11.79 -3.46
CA ALA A 85 -1.21 -12.17 -2.83
C ALA A 85 -1.50 -12.85 -1.48
N PRO A 86 -0.79 -13.94 -1.14
CA PRO A 86 -0.93 -14.56 0.17
C PRO A 86 -0.53 -13.56 1.26
N VAL A 87 -1.39 -13.44 2.27
CA VAL A 87 -1.16 -12.61 3.44
C VAL A 87 -0.89 -13.53 4.63
N VAL A 88 0.24 -13.35 5.32
CA VAL A 88 0.61 -14.12 6.53
C VAL A 88 0.57 -13.21 7.74
N LEU A 89 -0.28 -13.51 8.73
CA LEU A 89 -0.38 -12.74 9.98
C LEU A 89 0.64 -13.27 10.99
N ILE A 90 1.50 -12.41 11.49
CA ILE A 90 2.51 -12.69 12.50
C ILE A 90 2.05 -12.06 13.81
N ASP A 91 1.32 -12.83 14.60
CA ASP A 91 0.68 -12.44 15.86
C ASP A 91 1.17 -13.25 17.07
N THR A 92 2.09 -14.18 16.87
CA THR A 92 2.68 -15.01 17.94
C THR A 92 4.19 -15.12 17.79
N LEU A 93 4.88 -15.49 18.87
CA LEU A 93 6.32 -15.75 18.84
C LEU A 93 6.68 -16.89 17.89
N ASP A 94 5.88 -17.96 17.85
CA ASP A 94 6.12 -19.10 16.97
C ASP A 94 6.04 -18.70 15.48
N LYS A 95 5.04 -17.88 15.11
CA LYS A 95 4.95 -17.33 13.76
C LYS A 95 6.09 -16.36 13.44
N MET A 96 6.53 -15.57 14.43
CA MET A 96 7.70 -14.71 14.28
C MET A 96 8.95 -15.55 14.00
N ASP A 97 9.17 -16.64 14.74
CA ASP A 97 10.30 -17.56 14.54
C ASP A 97 10.29 -18.24 13.17
N LYS A 98 9.11 -18.58 12.65
CA LYS A 98 8.97 -19.08 11.28
C LYS A 98 9.26 -18.04 10.21
N PHE A 99 8.97 -16.76 10.48
CA PHE A 99 9.24 -15.67 9.56
C PHE A 99 10.74 -15.33 9.47
N LEU A 100 11.46 -15.35 10.60
CA LEU A 100 12.85 -14.90 10.70
C LEU A 100 13.83 -15.43 9.63
N PRO A 101 13.77 -16.71 9.19
CA PRO A 101 14.59 -17.21 8.07
C PRO A 101 14.31 -16.55 6.71
N VAL A 102 13.19 -15.85 6.53
CA VAL A 102 12.92 -15.05 5.32
C VAL A 102 13.93 -13.91 5.19
N LEU A 103 14.37 -13.30 6.30
CA LEU A 103 15.28 -12.16 6.29
C LEU A 103 16.61 -12.48 5.61
N SER A 104 17.16 -13.67 5.81
CA SER A 104 18.42 -14.12 5.19
C SER A 104 18.30 -14.41 3.69
N ARG A 105 17.07 -14.50 3.16
CA ARG A 105 16.80 -14.79 1.73
C ARG A 105 16.44 -13.55 0.93
N LEU A 106 16.36 -12.38 1.58
CA LEU A 106 16.04 -11.12 0.92
C LEU A 106 17.12 -10.77 -0.10
N LYS A 107 16.71 -10.35 -1.30
CA LYS A 107 17.61 -9.89 -2.37
C LYS A 107 18.04 -8.44 -2.14
N ASP A 108 19.17 -8.06 -2.71
CA ASP A 108 19.61 -6.66 -2.74
C ASP A 108 18.79 -5.85 -3.77
N GLY A 109 18.79 -4.52 -3.63
CA GLY A 109 18.02 -3.62 -4.50
C GLY A 109 16.58 -3.40 -4.04
N VAL A 110 15.64 -3.24 -4.97
CA VAL A 110 14.21 -3.02 -4.67
C VAL A 110 13.55 -4.37 -4.39
N GLU A 111 13.38 -4.69 -3.10
CA GLU A 111 12.89 -6.01 -2.67
C GLU A 111 11.71 -5.94 -1.70
N LEU A 112 11.51 -4.81 -1.03
CA LEU A 112 10.55 -4.68 0.06
C LEU A 112 9.60 -3.51 -0.18
N ALA A 113 8.33 -3.69 0.16
CA ALA A 113 7.37 -2.61 0.33
C ALA A 113 6.79 -2.66 1.74
N PHE A 114 6.65 -1.50 2.38
CA PHE A 114 6.17 -1.38 3.75
C PHE A 114 5.07 -0.34 3.90
N ASP A 115 4.25 -0.53 4.93
CA ASP A 115 3.22 0.41 5.39
C ASP A 115 2.92 0.15 6.88
N CYS A 116 2.62 1.21 7.64
CA CYS A 116 2.25 1.09 9.06
C CYS A 116 0.84 1.61 9.32
N GLU A 117 0.17 0.92 10.23
CA GLU A 117 -1.15 1.31 10.72
C GLU A 117 -1.04 1.77 12.16
N GLY A 118 -1.48 3.00 12.42
CA GLY A 118 -1.39 3.65 13.73
C GLY A 118 -2.24 2.98 14.80
N THR A 119 -1.97 3.29 16.07
CA THR A 119 -2.84 2.88 17.17
C THR A 119 -4.07 3.79 17.26
N PRO A 120 -5.28 3.27 17.54
CA PRO A 120 -6.45 4.10 17.79
C PRO A 120 -6.19 5.09 18.93
N GLU A 121 -6.81 6.27 18.87
CA GLU A 121 -6.66 7.26 19.94
C GLU A 121 -7.44 6.86 21.21
N GLU A 122 -8.53 6.10 21.05
CA GLU A 122 -9.43 5.68 22.12
C GLU A 122 -9.72 4.18 22.08
N ASP A 123 -10.00 3.61 23.25
CA ASP A 123 -10.41 2.21 23.42
C ASP A 123 -11.90 1.99 23.15
N GLU A 124 -12.39 0.77 23.39
CA GLU A 124 -13.80 0.41 23.19
C GLU A 124 -14.80 1.19 24.07
N ASN A 125 -14.34 1.73 25.19
CA ASN A 125 -15.15 2.53 26.12
C ASN A 125 -15.09 4.03 25.81
N GLY A 126 -14.26 4.44 24.83
CA GLY A 126 -14.01 5.86 24.53
C GLY A 126 -12.94 6.48 25.43
N GLU A 127 -12.18 5.67 26.16
CA GLU A 127 -11.09 6.16 26.99
C GLU A 127 -9.80 6.30 26.16
N PRO A 128 -9.00 7.37 26.35
CA PRO A 128 -7.76 7.57 25.60
C PRO A 128 -6.77 6.42 25.81
N ILE A 129 -6.26 5.87 24.71
CA ILE A 129 -5.17 4.88 24.76
C ILE A 129 -3.85 5.62 25.02
N PRO A 130 -3.07 5.26 26.05
CA PRO A 130 -1.74 5.82 26.25
C PRO A 130 -0.84 5.56 25.03
N GLY A 131 -0.41 6.63 24.36
CA GLY A 131 0.34 6.53 23.10
C GLY A 131 -0.52 6.20 21.88
N GLY A 132 -1.85 6.39 21.97
CA GLY A 132 -2.76 6.31 20.83
C GLY A 132 -2.48 7.38 19.77
N GLY A 133 -2.89 7.07 18.54
CA GLY A 133 -2.60 7.85 17.34
C GLY A 133 -1.36 7.35 16.60
N PHE A 134 -0.86 8.20 15.71
CA PHE A 134 0.25 7.91 14.80
C PHE A 134 1.24 9.09 14.75
N GLY A 135 2.50 8.84 14.42
CA GLY A 135 3.62 9.78 14.52
C GLY A 135 4.32 9.72 15.88
N ARG A 136 5.14 10.72 16.20
CA ARG A 136 6.09 10.73 17.33
C ARG A 136 5.49 10.52 18.73
N THR A 137 4.21 10.86 18.91
CA THR A 137 3.49 10.65 20.18
C THR A 137 2.59 9.41 20.15
N GLY A 138 2.47 8.77 18.99
CA GLY A 138 1.62 7.62 18.76
C GLY A 138 2.35 6.28 18.91
N ASP A 139 1.73 5.25 18.35
CA ASP A 139 2.26 3.89 18.32
C ASP A 139 1.79 3.18 17.04
N ILE A 140 2.32 1.98 16.80
CA ILE A 140 1.99 1.15 15.63
C ILE A 140 1.15 -0.04 16.09
N SER A 141 -0.01 -0.24 15.48
CA SER A 141 -0.81 -1.45 15.67
C SER A 141 -0.34 -2.57 14.77
N PHE A 142 -0.09 -2.26 13.50
CA PHE A 142 0.37 -3.22 12.51
C PHE A 142 1.43 -2.61 11.60
N LEU A 143 2.34 -3.47 11.17
CA LEU A 143 3.27 -3.20 10.08
C LEU A 143 2.99 -4.23 8.99
N SER A 144 2.81 -3.83 7.75
CA SER A 144 2.78 -4.74 6.61
C SER A 144 4.10 -4.68 5.83
N MET A 145 4.53 -5.81 5.31
CA MET A 145 5.76 -5.99 4.55
C MET A 145 5.50 -6.93 3.39
N THR A 146 5.54 -6.42 2.16
CA THR A 146 5.53 -7.27 0.97
C THR A 146 6.96 -7.58 0.55
N VAL A 147 7.30 -8.87 0.49
CA VAL A 147 8.55 -9.37 -0.09
C VAL A 147 8.31 -9.65 -1.57
N ILE A 148 8.89 -8.79 -2.40
CA ILE A 148 8.59 -8.72 -3.83
C ILE A 148 8.98 -10.01 -4.55
N SER A 149 10.14 -10.59 -4.25
CA SER A 149 10.65 -11.73 -5.01
C SER A 149 9.88 -13.03 -4.81
N ILE A 150 9.08 -13.11 -3.74
CA ILE A 150 8.24 -14.26 -3.40
C ILE A 150 6.74 -13.92 -3.45
N ASP A 151 6.39 -12.66 -3.71
CA ASP A 151 5.01 -12.14 -3.82
C ASP A 151 4.15 -12.46 -2.59
N ILE A 152 4.64 -12.09 -1.40
CA ILE A 152 3.97 -12.37 -0.11
C ILE A 152 3.93 -11.13 0.74
N THR A 153 2.78 -10.87 1.37
CA THR A 153 2.61 -9.82 2.36
C THR A 153 2.58 -10.42 3.77
N TYR A 154 3.54 -10.06 4.59
CA TYR A 154 3.54 -10.33 6.03
C TYR A 154 2.89 -9.17 6.76
N VAL A 155 1.96 -9.47 7.67
CA VAL A 155 1.30 -8.48 8.54
C VAL A 155 1.73 -8.77 9.96
N PHE A 156 2.52 -7.90 10.55
CA PHE A 156 3.02 -8.03 11.92
C PHE A 156 2.07 -7.34 12.89
N ASP A 157 1.59 -8.09 13.89
CA ASP A 157 0.80 -7.56 14.99
C ASP A 157 1.71 -6.86 16.01
N VAL A 158 2.10 -5.62 15.70
CA VAL A 158 2.94 -4.79 16.58
C VAL A 158 2.20 -4.44 17.87
N TRP A 159 0.87 -4.35 17.82
CA TRP A 159 0.07 -4.13 19.02
C TRP A 159 0.25 -5.26 20.05
N HIS A 160 0.24 -6.51 19.61
CA HIS A 160 0.39 -7.67 20.50
C HIS A 160 1.85 -7.99 20.81
N LEU A 161 2.70 -8.06 19.79
CA LEU A 161 4.10 -8.48 19.91
C LEU A 161 5.05 -7.34 20.31
N LYS A 162 4.58 -6.08 20.26
CA LYS A 162 5.34 -4.89 20.66
C LYS A 162 6.71 -4.84 19.95
N ARG A 163 7.76 -4.50 20.70
CA ARG A 163 9.14 -4.40 20.21
C ARG A 163 9.71 -5.71 19.69
N ILE A 164 9.13 -6.86 20.03
CA ILE A 164 9.64 -8.17 19.60
C ILE A 164 9.64 -8.27 18.07
N VAL A 165 8.65 -7.66 17.40
CA VAL A 165 8.60 -7.59 15.92
C VAL A 165 9.90 -7.03 15.33
N PHE A 166 10.50 -6.04 15.99
CA PHE A 166 11.67 -5.33 15.49
C PHE A 166 13.00 -5.88 16.03
N ASP A 167 13.02 -6.29 17.29
CA ASP A 167 14.25 -6.60 18.03
C ASP A 167 14.61 -8.09 17.96
N ARG A 168 13.67 -9.00 17.63
CA ARG A 168 13.94 -10.44 17.57
C ARG A 168 14.80 -10.77 16.35
N GLN A 169 15.87 -11.53 16.57
CA GLN A 169 16.88 -11.88 15.57
C GLN A 169 16.78 -13.33 15.14
N ASN A 170 17.15 -13.59 13.89
CA ASN A 170 17.44 -14.92 13.38
C ASN A 170 18.88 -15.36 13.74
N ASP A 171 19.26 -16.57 13.32
CA ASP A 171 20.59 -17.15 13.61
C ASP A 171 21.76 -16.38 12.97
N ASP A 172 21.49 -15.59 11.92
CA ASP A 172 22.47 -14.72 11.26
C ASP A 172 22.58 -13.34 11.94
N GLY A 173 21.83 -13.11 13.03
CA GLY A 173 21.77 -11.83 13.74
C GLY A 173 20.91 -10.77 13.04
N LEU A 174 20.14 -11.13 12.00
CA LEU A 174 19.22 -10.23 11.31
C LEU A 174 17.89 -10.12 12.06
N SER A 175 17.42 -8.90 12.25
CA SER A 175 16.07 -8.59 12.71
C SER A 175 15.37 -7.62 11.75
N LEU A 176 14.05 -7.45 11.89
CA LEU A 176 13.32 -6.48 11.08
C LEU A 176 13.84 -5.05 11.27
N LYS A 177 14.30 -4.70 12.49
CA LYS A 177 15.01 -3.44 12.73
C LYS A 177 16.25 -3.30 11.84
N THR A 178 17.13 -4.31 11.81
CA THR A 178 18.34 -4.25 10.98
C THR A 178 18.03 -4.14 9.48
N ILE A 179 16.90 -4.72 9.03
CA ILE A 179 16.43 -4.60 7.65
C ILE A 179 15.92 -3.19 7.35
N LEU A 180 15.11 -2.62 8.25
CA LEU A 180 14.61 -1.24 8.13
C LEU A 180 15.75 -0.21 8.19
N GLU A 181 16.84 -0.50 8.90
CA GLU A 181 18.06 0.33 9.01
C GLU A 181 19.06 0.09 7.86
N SER A 182 18.85 -0.92 7.02
CA SER A 182 19.79 -1.29 5.97
C SER A 182 19.84 -0.27 4.83
N HIS A 183 21.04 -0.05 4.32
CA HIS A 183 21.31 0.80 3.14
C HIS A 183 21.55 -0.01 1.86
N ASP A 184 21.58 -1.34 1.96
CA ASP A 184 21.84 -2.25 0.84
C ASP A 184 20.58 -2.53 0.02
N ARG A 185 19.41 -2.30 0.61
CA ARG A 185 18.09 -2.60 0.05
C ARG A 185 17.23 -1.36 0.05
N ILE A 186 16.57 -1.11 -1.08
CA ILE A 186 15.61 -0.02 -1.23
C ILE A 186 14.26 -0.52 -0.75
N GLN A 187 13.75 0.17 0.26
CA GLN A 187 12.42 -0.06 0.83
C GLN A 187 11.42 0.87 0.15
N LEU A 188 10.37 0.32 -0.45
CA LEU A 188 9.30 1.08 -1.07
C LEU A 188 8.27 1.48 -0.01
N TRP A 189 7.89 2.76 -0.01
CA TRP A 189 6.86 3.31 0.86
C TRP A 189 5.93 4.20 0.04
N TRP A 190 4.70 4.40 0.50
CA TRP A 190 3.82 5.44 -0.02
C TRP A 190 3.62 6.53 1.03
N ASP A 191 4.16 7.72 0.81
CA ASP A 191 4.15 8.80 1.80
C ASP A 191 4.79 8.42 3.15
N VAL A 192 6.12 8.29 3.11
CA VAL A 192 6.97 7.74 4.17
C VAL A 192 6.97 8.51 5.51
N ARG A 193 6.30 9.67 5.60
CA ARG A 193 6.49 10.66 6.67
C ARG A 193 6.01 10.18 8.02
N SER A 194 4.73 9.80 8.12
CA SER A 194 4.14 9.44 9.41
C SER A 194 4.68 8.10 9.93
N ASP A 195 4.97 7.16 9.01
CA ASP A 195 5.60 5.88 9.31
C ASP A 195 6.95 6.07 10.00
N TRP A 196 7.85 6.85 9.40
CA TRP A 196 9.18 7.06 9.99
C TRP A 196 9.17 7.95 11.24
N ASP A 197 8.31 8.96 11.31
CA ASP A 197 8.15 9.74 12.54
C ASP A 197 7.77 8.81 13.72
N THR A 198 6.97 7.78 13.47
CA THR A 198 6.59 6.77 14.47
C THR A 198 7.73 5.77 14.73
N LEU A 199 8.27 5.11 13.69
CA LEU A 199 9.32 4.10 13.81
C LEU A 199 10.57 4.65 14.55
N PHE A 200 10.96 5.88 14.23
CA PHE A 200 12.10 6.53 14.87
C PHE A 200 11.85 6.86 16.34
N HIS A 201 10.80 7.64 16.64
CA HIS A 201 10.58 8.13 18.00
C HIS A 201 10.08 7.05 18.96
N LYS A 202 9.27 6.11 18.47
CA LYS A 202 8.66 5.07 19.32
C LYS A 202 9.54 3.83 19.47
N PHE A 203 10.20 3.40 18.39
CA PHE A 203 10.96 2.14 18.37
C PHE A 203 12.48 2.36 18.32
N GLY A 204 12.94 3.58 18.06
CA GLY A 204 14.36 3.90 17.96
C GLY A 204 15.02 3.27 16.74
N ILE A 205 14.26 3.10 15.65
CA ILE A 205 14.72 2.52 14.39
C ILE A 205 15.29 3.66 13.55
N GLN A 206 16.55 3.52 13.14
CA GLN A 206 17.18 4.48 12.25
C GLN A 206 16.68 4.30 10.81
N ILE A 207 16.70 5.38 10.05
CA ILE A 207 16.27 5.32 8.67
C ILE A 207 17.31 4.58 7.81
N GLY A 208 16.87 3.55 7.10
CA GLY A 208 17.63 2.90 6.04
C GLY A 208 17.37 3.54 4.67
N LYS A 209 17.67 2.82 3.58
CA LYS A 209 17.45 3.33 2.23
C LYS A 209 15.98 3.19 1.82
N VAL A 210 15.30 4.32 1.65
CA VAL A 210 13.87 4.38 1.29
C VAL A 210 13.63 5.04 -0.06
N ARG A 211 12.56 4.60 -0.72
CA ARG A 211 12.01 5.22 -1.92
C ARG A 211 10.52 5.45 -1.73
N ASP A 212 10.15 6.71 -1.65
CA ASP A 212 8.75 7.13 -1.57
C ASP A 212 8.14 7.13 -2.98
N VAL A 213 7.34 6.10 -3.26
CA VAL A 213 6.72 5.87 -4.58
C VAL A 213 5.72 6.99 -4.93
N GLN A 214 5.21 7.74 -3.94
CA GLN A 214 4.40 8.92 -4.20
C GLN A 214 5.21 10.04 -4.87
N LEU A 215 6.50 10.17 -4.55
CA LEU A 215 7.38 11.12 -5.23
C LEU A 215 7.70 10.68 -6.66
N MET A 216 7.76 9.37 -6.91
CA MET A 216 7.82 8.85 -8.28
C MET A 216 6.57 9.20 -9.07
N GLU A 217 5.38 9.06 -8.47
CA GLU A 217 4.13 9.45 -9.13
C GLU A 217 4.16 10.92 -9.51
N LEU A 218 4.49 11.78 -8.56
CA LEU A 218 4.58 13.22 -8.75
C LEU A 218 5.50 13.60 -9.91
N LEU A 219 6.67 12.97 -10.01
CA LEU A 219 7.62 13.23 -11.09
C LEU A 219 7.14 12.69 -12.45
N SER A 220 6.57 11.49 -12.47
CA SER A 220 6.15 10.78 -13.68
C SER A 220 4.85 11.33 -14.31
N ARG A 221 4.15 12.20 -13.59
CA ARG A 221 2.90 12.80 -14.03
C ARG A 221 3.14 13.83 -15.13
N SER A 222 2.31 13.77 -16.17
CA SER A 222 2.25 14.79 -17.21
C SER A 222 1.65 16.09 -16.66
N GLY A 223 2.21 17.24 -17.03
CA GLY A 223 1.72 18.54 -16.57
C GLY A 223 2.28 18.97 -15.21
N ARG A 224 1.49 19.81 -14.51
CA ARG A 224 1.88 20.48 -13.26
C ARG A 224 2.14 19.51 -12.12
N LYS A 225 3.27 19.70 -11.41
CA LYS A 225 3.71 18.86 -10.28
C LYS A 225 3.59 19.63 -8.97
N SER A 226 2.46 20.33 -8.77
CA SER A 226 2.24 21.20 -7.60
C SER A 226 1.74 20.45 -6.37
N ASN A 227 1.05 19.31 -6.55
CA ASN A 227 0.42 18.56 -5.46
C ASN A 227 0.68 17.06 -5.58
N ILE A 228 0.83 16.39 -4.44
CA ILE A 228 0.89 14.92 -4.33
C ILE A 228 -0.52 14.30 -4.32
N PHE A 229 -0.64 13.04 -4.75
CA PHE A 229 -1.90 12.28 -4.69
C PHE A 229 -1.83 11.12 -3.70
N GLY A 230 -2.98 10.74 -3.14
CA GLY A 230 -3.10 9.53 -2.32
C GLY A 230 -3.15 8.26 -3.19
N LEU A 231 -2.72 7.12 -2.63
CA LEU A 231 -2.58 5.85 -3.33
C LEU A 231 -3.86 5.42 -4.04
N HIS A 232 -5.00 5.45 -3.33
CA HIS A 232 -6.30 5.10 -3.91
C HIS A 232 -6.66 5.93 -5.15
N LYS A 233 -6.31 7.23 -5.17
CA LYS A 233 -6.54 8.08 -6.34
C LYS A 233 -5.65 7.64 -7.50
N VAL A 234 -4.38 7.36 -7.25
CA VAL A 234 -3.42 6.95 -8.28
C VAL A 234 -3.78 5.60 -8.87
N MET A 235 -4.19 4.64 -8.03
CA MET A 235 -4.61 3.31 -8.48
C MET A 235 -5.82 3.35 -9.42
N LYS A 236 -6.72 4.33 -9.32
CA LYS A 236 -7.82 4.49 -10.29
C LYS A 236 -7.32 4.78 -11.72
N PHE A 237 -6.16 5.40 -11.86
CA PHE A 237 -5.61 5.81 -13.16
C PHE A 237 -4.51 4.87 -13.64
N GLU A 238 -3.63 4.45 -12.74
CA GLU A 238 -2.45 3.64 -13.07
C GLU A 238 -2.66 2.15 -12.82
N GLY A 239 -3.63 1.78 -11.98
CA GLY A 239 -3.82 0.40 -11.53
C GLY A 239 -4.05 -0.60 -12.65
N GLN A 240 -4.75 -0.19 -13.73
CA GLN A 240 -5.03 -1.03 -14.89
C GLN A 240 -3.76 -1.46 -15.66
N TYR A 241 -2.65 -0.75 -15.47
CA TYR A 241 -1.34 -1.09 -16.04
C TYR A 241 -0.48 -1.95 -15.10
N THR A 242 -0.95 -2.19 -13.87
CA THR A 242 -0.20 -2.90 -12.82
C THR A 242 -0.79 -4.27 -12.48
N MET A 243 -2.10 -4.45 -12.69
CA MET A 243 -2.84 -5.66 -12.37
C MET A 243 -4.07 -5.80 -13.27
N SER A 244 -4.69 -6.98 -13.31
CA SER A 244 -5.91 -7.22 -14.10
C SER A 244 -7.08 -6.36 -13.64
N SER A 245 -8.06 -6.14 -14.52
CA SER A 245 -9.27 -5.38 -14.18
C SER A 245 -10.04 -5.99 -13.01
N CYS A 246 -10.08 -7.32 -12.89
CA CYS A 246 -10.73 -8.01 -11.78
C CYS A 246 -10.01 -7.74 -10.44
N LYS A 247 -8.67 -7.88 -10.44
CA LYS A 247 -7.84 -7.63 -9.26
C LYS A 247 -7.91 -6.16 -8.84
N LEU A 248 -7.86 -5.23 -9.80
CA LEU A 248 -7.98 -3.79 -9.53
C LEU A 248 -9.33 -3.41 -8.93
N ASN A 249 -10.43 -3.89 -9.51
CA ASN A 249 -11.77 -3.62 -9.00
C ASN A 249 -11.96 -4.15 -7.58
N THR A 250 -11.41 -5.33 -7.31
CA THR A 250 -11.40 -5.92 -5.96
C THR A 250 -10.61 -5.02 -5.01
N TRP A 251 -9.38 -4.65 -5.35
CA TRP A 251 -8.53 -3.78 -4.53
C TRP A 251 -9.20 -2.43 -4.23
N LEU A 252 -9.75 -1.76 -5.26
CA LEU A 252 -10.45 -0.47 -5.10
C LEU A 252 -11.66 -0.58 -4.16
N LYS A 253 -12.43 -1.66 -4.31
CA LYS A 253 -13.59 -1.92 -3.45
C LYS A 253 -13.16 -2.20 -2.01
N GLU A 254 -12.14 -3.02 -1.80
CA GLU A 254 -11.62 -3.37 -0.48
C GLU A 254 -11.00 -2.16 0.23
N LYS A 255 -10.21 -1.35 -0.47
CA LYS A 255 -9.62 -0.13 0.10
C LYS A 255 -10.70 0.86 0.53
N ALA A 256 -11.71 1.08 -0.30
CA ALA A 256 -12.84 1.96 0.02
C ALA A 256 -13.68 1.42 1.19
N SER A 257 -13.99 0.11 1.18
CA SER A 257 -14.82 -0.53 2.21
C SER A 257 -14.08 -0.61 3.54
N GLY A 258 -12.79 -0.91 3.53
CA GLY A 258 -11.94 -0.93 4.71
C GLY A 258 -11.75 0.46 5.31
N GLY A 259 -11.50 1.48 4.49
CA GLY A 259 -11.44 2.87 4.96
C GLY A 259 -12.73 3.31 5.65
N ALA A 260 -13.88 3.06 5.02
CA ALA A 260 -15.18 3.35 5.62
C ALA A 260 -15.46 2.52 6.90
N TYR A 261 -14.98 1.27 6.93
CA TYR A 261 -15.09 0.41 8.11
C TYR A 261 -14.29 0.96 9.28
N PHE A 262 -13.03 1.38 9.09
CA PHE A 262 -12.22 1.95 10.17
C PHE A 262 -12.75 3.31 10.64
N GLU A 263 -13.15 4.18 9.72
CA GLU A 263 -13.71 5.49 10.06
C GLU A 263 -14.97 5.36 10.93
N ARG A 264 -15.90 4.46 10.56
CA ARG A 264 -17.12 4.20 11.34
C ARG A 264 -16.87 3.59 12.71
N ASN A 265 -15.76 2.88 12.88
CA ASN A 265 -15.42 2.17 14.12
C ASN A 265 -14.29 2.87 14.91
N GLY A 266 -13.96 4.13 14.59
CA GLY A 266 -12.95 4.90 15.31
C GLY A 266 -11.57 4.23 15.33
N TRP A 267 -11.21 3.50 14.28
CA TRP A 267 -9.97 2.71 14.16
C TRP A 267 -9.79 1.57 15.17
N ARG A 268 -10.69 1.43 16.16
CA ARG A 268 -10.68 0.37 17.20
C ARG A 268 -10.42 -1.05 16.68
N PRO A 269 -10.90 -1.46 15.47
CA PRO A 269 -10.62 -2.80 14.94
C PRO A 269 -9.13 -3.14 14.79
N LEU A 270 -8.23 -2.15 14.81
CA LEU A 270 -6.78 -2.40 14.82
C LEU A 270 -6.27 -3.01 16.15
N THR A 271 -7.01 -2.84 17.24
CA THR A 271 -6.66 -3.37 18.56
C THR A 271 -7.55 -4.53 19.01
N THR A 272 -8.66 -4.78 18.30
CA THR A 272 -9.57 -5.89 18.59
C THR A 272 -9.02 -7.22 18.07
N ARG A 273 -9.21 -8.30 18.84
CA ARG A 273 -8.85 -9.67 18.42
C ARG A 273 -10.05 -10.62 18.53
N PRO A 274 -10.18 -11.61 17.62
CA PRO A 274 -9.33 -11.83 16.44
C PRO A 274 -9.50 -10.74 15.37
N LEU A 275 -8.47 -10.53 14.55
CA LEU A 275 -8.50 -9.51 13.50
C LEU A 275 -9.51 -9.90 12.43
N THR A 276 -10.42 -8.98 12.07
CA THR A 276 -11.44 -9.26 11.05
C THR A 276 -10.81 -9.36 9.66
N ARG A 277 -11.48 -10.08 8.74
CA ARG A 277 -10.99 -10.24 7.36
C ARG A 277 -10.89 -8.89 6.66
N THR A 278 -11.85 -8.00 6.90
CA THR A 278 -11.85 -6.63 6.37
C THR A 278 -10.64 -5.85 6.85
N ALA A 279 -10.33 -5.89 8.16
CA ALA A 279 -9.15 -5.22 8.70
C ALA A 279 -7.87 -5.81 8.13
N ARG A 280 -7.74 -7.14 8.09
CA ARG A 280 -6.58 -7.84 7.54
C ARG A 280 -6.32 -7.47 6.07
N ASN A 281 -7.34 -7.48 5.23
CA ASN A 281 -7.21 -7.13 3.81
C ASN A 281 -6.83 -5.65 3.62
N TYR A 282 -7.38 -4.76 4.45
CA TYR A 282 -7.02 -3.34 4.39
C TYR A 282 -5.54 -3.10 4.75
N ILE A 283 -5.06 -3.68 5.85
CA ILE A 283 -3.67 -3.53 6.33
C ILE A 283 -2.66 -4.08 5.31
N ALA A 284 -3.01 -5.18 4.64
CA ALA A 284 -2.15 -5.80 3.63
C ALA A 284 -2.22 -5.11 2.25
N GLY A 285 -3.29 -4.36 1.99
CA GLY A 285 -3.65 -3.92 0.64
C GLY A 285 -2.68 -2.90 0.03
N ASP A 286 -2.10 -2.01 0.84
CA ASP A 286 -1.26 -0.94 0.30
C ASP A 286 0.07 -1.48 -0.23
N THR A 287 0.74 -2.35 0.53
CA THR A 287 2.04 -2.90 0.13
C THR A 287 1.96 -3.83 -1.08
N GLU A 288 0.83 -4.51 -1.30
CA GLU A 288 0.63 -5.41 -2.45
C GLU A 288 0.74 -4.69 -3.79
N CYS A 289 0.17 -3.48 -3.92
CA CYS A 289 0.14 -2.78 -5.20
C CYS A 289 1.37 -1.90 -5.46
N ILE A 290 2.11 -1.52 -4.41
CA ILE A 290 3.23 -0.57 -4.49
C ILE A 290 4.32 -1.02 -5.47
N TYR A 291 4.67 -2.31 -5.53
CA TYR A 291 5.71 -2.76 -6.46
C TYR A 291 5.28 -2.71 -7.94
N GLY A 292 4.03 -3.10 -8.23
CA GLY A 292 3.46 -2.96 -9.57
C GLY A 292 3.45 -1.50 -10.01
N LEU A 293 3.07 -0.61 -9.09
CA LEU A 293 3.07 0.83 -9.31
C LEU A 293 4.49 1.39 -9.50
N HIS A 294 5.47 0.98 -8.68
CA HIS A 294 6.88 1.37 -8.82
C HIS A 294 7.39 1.10 -10.25
N LYS A 295 7.20 -0.11 -10.77
CA LYS A 295 7.61 -0.47 -12.15
C LYS A 295 6.88 0.38 -13.19
N ARG A 296 5.57 0.57 -13.03
CA ARG A 296 4.77 1.39 -13.95
C ARG A 296 5.28 2.84 -14.01
N LEU A 297 5.54 3.43 -12.84
CA LEU A 297 6.02 4.80 -12.73
C LEU A 297 7.45 4.95 -13.25
N GLN A 298 8.32 3.95 -13.05
CA GLN A 298 9.64 3.91 -13.66
C GLN A 298 9.56 3.93 -15.20
N ASN A 299 8.72 3.09 -15.80
CA ASN A 299 8.52 3.11 -17.26
C ASN A 299 7.98 4.46 -17.76
N ARG A 300 7.11 5.13 -16.97
CA ARG A 300 6.65 6.48 -17.29
C ARG A 300 7.77 7.52 -17.22
N LEU A 301 8.67 7.40 -16.26
CA LEU A 301 9.85 8.26 -16.14
C LEU A 301 10.81 8.08 -17.32
N GLU A 302 11.01 6.84 -17.77
CA GLU A 302 11.77 6.52 -18.98
C GLU A 302 11.18 7.21 -20.21
N GLY A 303 9.87 7.04 -20.47
CA GLY A 303 9.20 7.74 -21.56
C GLY A 303 9.24 9.27 -21.40
N TRP A 304 9.10 9.77 -20.17
CA TRP A 304 9.24 11.19 -19.89
C TRP A 304 10.64 11.71 -20.20
N LEU A 305 11.70 10.95 -19.90
CA LEU A 305 13.08 11.30 -20.25
C LEU A 305 13.26 11.34 -21.76
N GLU A 306 12.80 10.34 -22.51
CA GLU A 306 12.87 10.33 -23.97
C GLU A 306 12.20 11.57 -24.59
N MET A 307 11.04 11.95 -24.06
CA MET A 307 10.34 13.16 -24.51
C MET A 307 11.08 14.44 -24.12
N THR A 308 11.59 14.52 -22.90
CA THR A 308 12.21 15.74 -22.36
C THR A 308 13.64 15.94 -22.88
N GLN A 309 14.32 14.86 -23.26
CA GLN A 309 15.72 14.91 -23.65
C GLN A 309 15.91 15.16 -25.14
N GLY A 310 16.48 16.32 -25.42
CA GLY A 310 16.90 16.76 -26.75
C GLY A 310 17.72 18.04 -26.61
N LYS A 311 18.25 18.56 -27.73
CA LYS A 311 18.97 19.85 -27.77
C LYS A 311 18.13 21.07 -27.30
N THR A 312 16.86 20.86 -26.95
CA THR A 312 15.81 21.88 -26.80
C THR A 312 15.34 22.11 -25.36
N VAL A 313 15.50 21.18 -24.41
CA VAL A 313 15.17 21.40 -22.98
C VAL A 313 16.47 21.37 -22.19
N LYS A 314 17.07 22.54 -22.01
CA LYS A 314 18.27 22.71 -21.19
C LYS A 314 17.83 22.83 -19.73
N GLY A 315 18.56 22.19 -18.82
CA GLY A 315 18.38 22.42 -17.38
C GLY A 315 17.71 21.29 -16.59
N LEU A 316 17.40 20.13 -17.18
CA LEU A 316 16.88 19.00 -16.38
C LEU A 316 17.91 18.53 -15.34
N MET A 317 19.17 18.33 -15.74
CA MET A 317 20.26 17.98 -14.82
C MET A 317 20.42 19.04 -13.72
N ASP A 318 20.34 20.33 -14.07
CA ASP A 318 20.39 21.43 -13.10
C ASP A 318 19.18 21.44 -12.15
N ALA A 319 17.98 21.20 -12.67
CA ALA A 319 16.74 21.16 -11.88
C ALA A 319 16.74 20.03 -10.84
N ILE A 320 17.30 18.87 -11.19
CA ILE A 320 17.54 17.75 -10.27
C ILE A 320 18.84 17.90 -9.46
N GLY A 321 19.56 19.02 -9.59
CA GLY A 321 20.73 19.36 -8.77
C GLY A 321 22.06 18.71 -9.19
N LYS A 322 22.14 18.14 -10.40
CA LYS A 322 23.34 17.48 -10.92
C LYS A 322 24.10 18.37 -11.91
N PRO A 323 25.36 18.76 -11.62
CA PRO A 323 26.17 19.57 -12.53
C PRO A 323 26.74 18.70 -13.65
N SER A 324 25.94 18.45 -14.69
CA SER A 324 26.37 17.68 -15.87
C SER A 324 25.90 18.31 -17.17
N THR A 325 26.74 18.19 -18.20
CA THR A 325 26.40 18.56 -19.58
C THR A 325 25.83 17.39 -20.38
N LEU A 326 25.86 16.18 -19.82
CA LEU A 326 25.23 14.99 -20.41
C LEU A 326 23.71 15.06 -20.22
N LEU A 327 22.99 14.28 -21.04
CA LEU A 327 21.57 14.05 -20.83
C LEU A 327 21.38 13.26 -19.53
N ALA A 328 20.28 13.51 -18.83
CA ALA A 328 19.94 12.73 -17.64
C ALA A 328 19.67 11.27 -18.02
N THR A 329 19.72 10.38 -17.07
CA THR A 329 19.35 8.97 -17.25
C THR A 329 18.17 8.65 -16.34
N THR A 330 17.56 7.48 -16.53
CA THR A 330 16.57 6.96 -15.57
C THR A 330 17.20 6.86 -14.18
N ASP A 331 18.44 6.38 -14.10
CA ASP A 331 19.20 6.31 -12.85
C ASP A 331 19.37 7.69 -12.20
N ASP A 332 19.60 8.75 -12.99
CA ASP A 332 19.68 10.11 -12.44
C ASP A 332 18.37 10.55 -11.78
N LEU A 333 17.22 10.24 -12.38
CA LEU A 333 15.92 10.54 -11.79
C LEU A 333 15.63 9.66 -10.57
N MET A 334 15.99 8.39 -10.62
CA MET A 334 15.79 7.48 -9.49
C MET A 334 16.66 7.89 -8.29
N GLU A 335 17.90 8.31 -8.52
CA GLU A 335 18.76 8.87 -7.47
C GLU A 335 18.18 10.16 -6.89
N PHE A 336 17.70 11.07 -7.74
CA PHE A 336 17.01 12.27 -7.28
C PHE A 336 15.79 11.92 -6.40
N ILE A 337 14.97 10.96 -6.82
CA ILE A 337 13.81 10.50 -6.02
C ILE A 337 14.25 9.89 -4.70
N ASP A 338 15.30 9.07 -4.68
CA ASP A 338 15.84 8.46 -3.46
C ASP A 338 16.34 9.54 -2.49
N GLU A 339 17.09 10.53 -2.99
CA GLU A 339 17.54 11.69 -2.19
C GLU A 339 16.37 12.47 -1.61
N GLN A 340 15.35 12.78 -2.43
CA GLN A 340 14.16 13.49 -1.95
C GLN A 340 13.32 12.64 -0.97
N SER A 341 13.30 11.32 -1.14
CA SER A 341 12.65 10.39 -0.20
C SER A 341 13.36 10.41 1.15
N MET A 342 14.70 10.37 1.15
CA MET A 342 15.51 10.47 2.37
C MET A 342 15.33 11.84 3.05
N ILE A 343 15.34 12.94 2.30
CA ILE A 343 15.08 14.29 2.85
C ILE A 343 13.71 14.34 3.50
N ARG A 344 12.67 13.82 2.84
CA ARG A 344 11.29 13.81 3.33
C ARG A 344 11.17 13.01 4.64
N ALA A 345 11.83 11.86 4.72
CA ALA A 345 11.80 11.01 5.90
C ALA A 345 12.65 11.58 7.06
N HIS A 346 13.83 12.16 6.77
CA HIS A 346 14.62 12.89 7.76
C HIS A 346 13.90 14.14 8.30
N TYR A 347 13.18 14.86 7.44
CA TYR A 347 12.34 15.97 7.87
C TYR A 347 11.24 15.48 8.82
N ALA A 348 10.63 14.34 8.55
CA ALA A 348 9.58 13.77 9.40
C ALA A 348 10.07 13.48 10.83
N ILE A 349 11.33 13.06 11.00
CA ILE A 349 11.91 12.82 12.33
C ILE A 349 12.49 14.08 13.00
N SER A 350 12.43 15.24 12.34
CA SER A 350 12.97 16.49 12.88
C SER A 350 12.05 17.12 13.94
N PRO A 351 12.58 17.90 14.90
CA PRO A 351 11.77 18.53 15.94
C PRO A 351 10.62 19.40 15.43
N GLY A 352 10.78 20.02 14.26
CA GLY A 352 9.79 20.94 13.66
C GLY A 352 8.66 20.26 12.87
N PHE A 353 8.73 18.94 12.65
CA PHE A 353 7.67 18.22 11.96
C PHE A 353 6.48 17.93 12.89
N ASP A 354 5.28 18.06 12.35
CA ASP A 354 4.02 17.68 13.00
C ASP A 354 3.22 16.76 12.06
N SER A 355 3.09 15.49 12.42
CA SER A 355 2.36 14.49 11.65
C SER A 355 0.85 14.77 11.54
N ARG A 356 0.30 15.54 12.50
CA ARG A 356 -1.12 15.91 12.60
C ARG A 356 -1.45 17.15 11.79
N SER A 357 -0.45 17.98 11.47
CA SER A 357 -0.66 19.14 10.63
C SER A 357 -1.11 18.72 9.22
N ARG A 358 -2.15 19.38 8.73
CA ARG A 358 -2.64 19.25 7.35
C ARG A 358 -2.06 20.31 6.43
N GLU A 359 -1.44 21.36 7.00
CA GLU A 359 -0.89 22.48 6.26
C GLU A 359 0.27 22.02 5.38
N GLY A 360 0.19 22.32 4.08
CA GLY A 360 1.19 21.93 3.08
C GLY A 360 1.40 20.42 2.91
N LYS A 361 0.62 19.56 3.58
CA LYS A 361 0.83 18.10 3.54
C LYS A 361 0.63 17.54 2.13
N ALA A 362 -0.24 18.15 1.35
CA ALA A 362 -0.56 17.81 -0.04
C ALA A 362 0.33 18.55 -1.07
N ASP A 363 1.16 19.49 -0.63
CA ASP A 363 1.99 20.27 -1.54
C ASP A 363 3.18 19.43 -2.00
N ALA A 364 3.61 19.69 -3.23
CA ALA A 364 4.84 19.12 -3.76
C ALA A 364 6.06 19.65 -3.00
N PRO A 365 7.10 18.82 -2.76
CA PRO A 365 8.35 19.32 -2.22
C PRO A 365 8.97 20.38 -3.13
N ALA A 366 9.64 21.37 -2.55
CA ALA A 366 10.21 22.51 -3.30
C ALA A 366 11.12 22.10 -4.47
N ALA A 367 11.84 20.98 -4.35
CA ALA A 367 12.67 20.45 -5.43
C ALA A 367 11.85 20.06 -6.69
N PHE A 368 10.60 19.61 -6.51
CA PHE A 368 9.69 19.24 -7.61
C PHE A 368 8.99 20.45 -8.23
N LEU A 369 8.88 21.58 -7.50
CA LEU A 369 8.36 22.82 -8.05
C LEU A 369 9.29 23.37 -9.14
N ARG A 370 10.61 23.30 -8.96
CA ARG A 370 11.57 23.66 -10.03
C ARG A 370 11.40 22.84 -11.31
N LEU A 371 11.04 21.56 -11.16
CA LEU A 371 10.74 20.68 -12.30
C LEU A 371 9.38 21.00 -12.95
N THR A 372 8.46 21.60 -12.20
CA THR A 372 7.22 22.17 -12.75
C THR A 372 7.54 23.40 -13.60
N ASP A 373 8.38 24.31 -13.10
CA ASP A 373 8.76 25.51 -13.84
C ASP A 373 9.43 25.14 -15.18
N LEU A 374 10.36 24.19 -15.15
CA LEU A 374 11.01 23.65 -16.35
C LEU A 374 9.98 23.09 -17.36
N TRP A 375 8.95 22.41 -16.87
CA TRP A 375 7.88 21.89 -17.71
C TRP A 375 7.05 23.01 -18.33
N GLU A 376 6.62 24.00 -17.53
CA GLU A 376 5.80 25.11 -18.01
C GLU A 376 6.53 25.95 -19.07
N GLU A 377 7.82 26.21 -18.87
CA GLU A 377 8.67 26.91 -19.84
C GLU A 377 8.80 26.19 -21.19
N ASN A 378 8.60 24.86 -21.20
CA ASN A 378 8.80 24.02 -22.38
C ASN A 378 7.51 23.33 -22.86
N GLN A 379 6.34 23.74 -22.34
CA GLN A 379 5.08 23.03 -22.51
C GLN A 379 4.73 22.75 -23.98
N ASP A 380 4.82 23.75 -24.87
CA ASP A 380 4.49 23.59 -26.30
C ASP A 380 5.38 22.55 -26.99
N ARG A 381 6.67 22.53 -26.63
CA ARG A 381 7.64 21.59 -27.20
C ARG A 381 7.39 20.17 -26.70
N MET A 382 7.07 20.03 -25.43
CA MET A 382 6.73 18.75 -24.80
C MET A 382 5.45 18.17 -25.39
N SER A 383 4.40 18.99 -25.56
CA SER A 383 3.16 18.58 -26.21
C SER A 383 3.38 18.09 -27.64
N LYS A 384 4.18 18.82 -28.43
CA LYS A 384 4.48 18.39 -29.81
C LYS A 384 5.23 17.05 -29.86
N ARG A 385 6.20 16.83 -28.97
CA ARG A 385 6.90 15.54 -28.89
C ARG A 385 6.00 14.40 -28.43
N GLN A 386 5.06 14.67 -27.52
CA GLN A 386 4.07 13.69 -27.09
C GLN A 386 3.21 13.23 -28.28
N GLU A 387 2.78 14.14 -29.15
CA GLU A 387 2.04 13.83 -30.38
C GLU A 387 2.89 12.99 -31.35
N GLU A 388 4.15 13.37 -31.58
CA GLU A 388 5.08 12.63 -32.42
C GLU A 388 5.30 11.19 -31.90
N TYR A 389 5.47 11.03 -30.59
CA TYR A 389 5.65 9.73 -29.95
C TYR A 389 4.40 8.83 -30.06
N GLN A 390 3.21 9.39 -29.83
CA GLN A 390 1.96 8.65 -29.98
C GLN A 390 1.75 8.15 -31.42
N ASN A 391 2.08 8.98 -32.41
CA ASN A 391 1.99 8.61 -33.82
C ASN A 391 2.98 7.49 -34.21
N LEU A 392 4.18 7.48 -33.63
CA LEU A 392 5.18 6.42 -33.85
C LEU A 392 4.79 5.09 -33.19
N SER A 393 4.10 5.14 -32.04
CA SER A 393 3.67 3.93 -31.31
C SER A 393 2.45 3.23 -31.91
N GLN A 394 1.81 3.82 -32.93
CA GLN A 394 0.66 3.25 -33.64
C GLN A 394 1.02 2.56 -34.97
N ILE A 395 2.29 2.59 -35.35
CA ILE A 395 2.87 1.88 -36.52
C ILE A 395 3.56 0.62 -36.03
#